data_AF-A0A7C1IK21-F1
#
_entry.id   AF-A0A7C1IK21-F1
#
_cell.length_a   1.000
_cell.length_b   1.000
_cell.length_c   1.000
_cell.angle_alpha   90.00
_cell.angle_beta   90.00
_cell.angle_gamma   90.00
#
_symmetry.space_group_name_H-M   'P 1'
#
loop_
_entity.id
_entity.type
_entity.pdbx_description
1 polymer ?
#
loop_
_entity_poly.entity_id
_entity_poly.type
_entity_poly.pdbx_seq_one_letter_code
_entity_poly.pdbx_strand_id
1 'polypeptide(L)'
;MTHLALTRPADSLKRLKSRFESSVFLQVLVLLLLCYVSYPMWFIAPFERSFSQPSIALAVLGYSKVLLASFLVAFLCLVANHANVRRNILYRRLSWQAIKDNGEIDVRYFVLVVALVIAWAFSSYEYNFLYDQAHLFDRLLLIALGLLILANPYFIVPFTVFALVMVSQFKDSGLGNYAWIDKGPVFDLLILSSVFVLLRLFVRVRPTSFLFLALCLQASFYFIPGWAKVRLGPQPWNWVLGNHLHNIFVASYVNGWLGFLNQSTIMQMARIMAPLDIPFQIYTIVFELGGLFVFARKRLVPALLAGWILLHLGIFFSSGIFFWKWIAVDAAFLALLWHNWRNEELNSLFQSRYFAVSLIIIALSPMYFSPSWLAWFDTRLNTVYDLEVIDAGGNTYRVDRGFAAPYDVIFSQNRFYYLSRDYLLTITYGAVLDYDLARAIENAGAAMPSKHSERGMGAHPTMRMLPRALTASSRPTSTTSTSTRTGGRYRCCPSRRITSTAFHQHLWATSSFLSRQYVCALWKRTTMVMTY
;
A
#
# COMPACT_ATOMS: atom_id res chain seq x y z
N MET A 1 -54.99 -4.17 -32.23
CA MET A 1 -53.68 -3.77 -32.79
C MET A 1 -53.12 -2.64 -31.94
N THR A 2 -52.35 -2.98 -30.91
CA THR A 2 -51.65 -2.02 -30.05
C THR A 2 -50.38 -1.58 -30.77
N HIS A 3 -50.34 -0.33 -31.23
CA HIS A 3 -49.13 0.30 -31.76
C HIS A 3 -48.07 0.38 -30.65
N LEU A 4 -47.18 -0.62 -30.60
CA LEU A 4 -45.93 -0.54 -29.86
C LEU A 4 -45.08 0.54 -30.52
N ALA A 5 -45.20 1.76 -30.03
CA ALA A 5 -44.38 2.89 -30.45
C ALA A 5 -42.91 2.57 -30.11
N LEU A 6 -42.15 2.13 -31.11
CA LEU A 6 -40.71 1.96 -31.02
C LEU A 6 -40.10 3.34 -30.75
N THR A 7 -39.81 3.63 -29.48
CA THR A 7 -39.11 4.85 -29.10
C THR A 7 -37.75 4.87 -29.77
N ARG A 8 -37.41 5.97 -30.45
CA ARG A 8 -36.14 6.11 -31.16
C ARG A 8 -34.97 5.92 -30.18
N PRO A 9 -33.91 5.17 -30.55
CA PRO A 9 -32.74 4.94 -29.69
C PRO A 9 -32.07 6.22 -29.15
N ALA A 10 -32.20 7.35 -29.84
CA ALA A 10 -31.67 8.63 -29.37
C ALA A 10 -32.37 9.13 -28.07
N ASP A 11 -33.66 8.84 -27.91
CA ASP A 11 -34.43 9.30 -26.75
C ASP A 11 -34.21 8.43 -25.52
N SER A 12 -33.82 7.15 -25.70
CA SER A 12 -33.42 6.29 -24.59
C SER A 12 -32.07 6.71 -24.01
N LEU A 13 -31.08 7.05 -24.86
CA LEU A 13 -29.77 7.54 -24.43
C LEU A 13 -29.86 8.87 -23.68
N LYS A 14 -30.66 9.84 -24.16
CA LYS A 14 -30.89 11.11 -23.45
C LYS A 14 -31.52 10.90 -22.08
N ARG A 15 -32.51 9.99 -21.97
CA ARG A 15 -33.15 9.63 -20.71
C ARG A 15 -32.19 8.93 -19.75
N LEU A 16 -31.38 7.99 -20.23
CA LEU A 16 -30.38 7.31 -19.42
C LEU A 16 -29.34 8.30 -18.87
N LYS A 17 -28.84 9.19 -19.72
CA LYS A 17 -27.90 10.25 -19.33
C LYS A 17 -28.49 11.17 -18.27
N SER A 18 -29.72 11.64 -18.45
CA SER A 18 -30.41 12.49 -17.47
C SER A 18 -30.59 11.79 -16.11
N ARG A 19 -30.97 10.50 -16.12
CA ARG A 19 -31.04 9.68 -14.89
C ARG A 19 -29.68 9.52 -14.20
N PHE A 20 -28.61 9.34 -14.98
CA PHE A 20 -27.25 9.28 -14.46
C PHE A 20 -26.81 10.59 -13.82
N GLU A 21 -27.02 11.72 -14.51
CA GLU A 21 -26.59 13.04 -14.04
C GLU A 21 -27.37 13.51 -12.78
N SER A 22 -28.58 12.97 -12.57
CA SER A 22 -29.41 13.26 -11.39
C SER A 22 -29.18 12.32 -10.20
N SER A 23 -28.61 11.12 -10.41
CA SER A 23 -28.46 10.09 -9.37
C SER A 23 -27.02 9.97 -8.85
N VAL A 24 -26.79 10.44 -7.62
CA VAL A 24 -25.51 10.25 -6.90
C VAL A 24 -25.18 8.76 -6.76
N PHE A 25 -26.18 7.92 -6.47
CA PHE A 25 -25.97 6.47 -6.31
C PHE A 25 -25.43 5.82 -7.59
N LEU A 26 -26.04 6.13 -8.75
CA LEU A 26 -25.59 5.56 -10.02
C LEU A 26 -24.19 6.08 -10.39
N GLN A 27 -23.89 7.35 -10.10
CA GLN A 27 -22.55 7.91 -10.28
C GLN A 27 -21.51 7.18 -9.41
N VAL A 28 -21.80 6.95 -8.13
CA VAL A 28 -20.91 6.22 -7.21
C VAL A 28 -20.65 4.80 -7.69
N LEU A 29 -21.69 4.08 -8.13
CA LEU A 29 -21.54 2.71 -8.64
C LEU A 29 -20.63 2.68 -9.89
N VAL A 30 -20.83 3.61 -10.82
CA VAL A 30 -20.00 3.69 -12.04
C VAL A 30 -18.56 4.08 -11.69
N LEU A 31 -18.36 5.05 -10.78
CA LEU A 31 -17.01 5.42 -10.32
C LEU A 31 -16.29 4.22 -9.69
N LEU A 32 -16.96 3.49 -8.79
CA LEU A 32 -16.40 2.31 -8.12
C LEU A 32 -16.04 1.22 -9.15
N LEU A 33 -16.94 0.93 -10.09
CA LEU A 33 -16.71 -0.07 -11.15
C LEU A 33 -15.53 0.33 -12.03
N LEU A 34 -15.43 1.60 -12.44
CA LEU A 34 -14.33 2.10 -13.25
C LEU A 34 -13.00 2.07 -12.48
N CYS A 35 -12.99 2.40 -11.18
CA CYS A 35 -11.80 2.24 -10.34
C CYS A 35 -11.36 0.77 -10.31
N TYR A 36 -12.30 -0.14 -10.06
CA TYR A 36 -12.02 -1.58 -10.01
C TYR A 36 -11.46 -2.14 -11.32
N VAL A 37 -12.12 -1.84 -12.44
CA VAL A 37 -11.71 -2.33 -13.77
C VAL A 37 -10.40 -1.68 -14.23
N SER A 38 -10.15 -0.42 -13.85
CA SER A 38 -8.92 0.26 -14.22
C SER A 38 -7.74 -0.12 -13.34
N TYR A 39 -7.95 -0.58 -12.09
CA TYR A 39 -6.88 -0.92 -11.14
C TYR A 39 -5.76 -1.76 -11.76
N PRO A 40 -6.02 -2.89 -12.46
CA PRO A 40 -4.95 -3.67 -13.08
C PRO A 40 -4.18 -2.92 -14.19
N MET A 41 -4.86 -2.00 -14.91
CA MET A 41 -4.25 -1.20 -15.97
C MET A 41 -3.30 -0.13 -15.40
N TRP A 42 -3.52 0.33 -14.17
CA TRP A 42 -2.65 1.29 -13.49
C TRP A 42 -1.31 0.66 -13.05
N PHE A 43 -1.26 -0.65 -12.87
CA PHE A 43 -0.06 -1.40 -12.49
C PHE A 43 0.56 -2.19 -13.65
N ILE A 44 0.44 -1.69 -14.89
CA ILE A 44 1.22 -2.23 -16.00
C ILE A 44 2.69 -2.11 -15.62
N ALA A 45 3.32 -3.25 -15.32
CA ALA A 45 4.70 -3.31 -14.88
C ALA A 45 5.58 -2.69 -15.96
N PRO A 46 6.22 -1.53 -15.71
CA PRO A 46 7.30 -1.11 -16.57
C PRO A 46 8.41 -2.16 -16.49
N PHE A 47 9.13 -2.32 -17.59
CA PHE A 47 10.24 -3.25 -17.63
C PHE A 47 11.34 -2.74 -16.72
N GLU A 48 11.92 -3.62 -15.92
CA GLU A 48 13.07 -3.36 -15.02
C GLU A 48 14.18 -2.54 -15.70
N ARG A 49 14.38 -2.77 -17.01
CA ARG A 49 15.30 -2.02 -17.87
C ARG A 49 15.05 -0.51 -17.96
N SER A 50 13.84 -0.05 -17.64
CA SER A 50 13.46 1.36 -17.70
C SER A 50 14.04 2.14 -16.51
N PHE A 51 14.27 1.47 -15.39
CA PHE A 51 14.79 2.10 -14.17
C PHE A 51 16.30 2.32 -14.19
N SER A 52 17.02 1.62 -15.06
CA SER A 52 18.45 1.88 -15.30
C SER A 52 18.71 2.99 -16.32
N GLN A 53 17.66 3.59 -16.89
CA GLN A 53 17.79 4.69 -17.83
C GLN A 53 17.81 6.05 -17.09
N PRO A 54 18.53 7.06 -17.62
CA PRO A 54 18.53 8.40 -17.04
C PRO A 54 17.15 9.06 -16.92
N SER A 55 16.20 8.64 -17.77
CA SER A 55 14.79 8.99 -17.65
C SER A 55 13.88 7.77 -17.80
N ILE A 56 13.14 7.48 -16.74
CA ILE A 56 12.07 6.49 -16.71
C ILE A 56 10.95 6.89 -17.69
N ALA A 57 10.58 8.17 -17.73
CA ALA A 57 9.54 8.69 -18.62
C ALA A 57 9.84 8.39 -20.08
N LEU A 58 11.04 8.74 -20.55
CA LEU A 58 11.45 8.53 -21.95
C LEU A 58 11.55 7.04 -22.28
N ALA A 59 12.10 6.24 -21.36
CA ALA A 59 12.17 4.79 -21.51
C ALA A 59 10.77 4.19 -21.66
N VAL A 60 9.85 4.50 -20.74
CA VAL A 60 8.50 3.93 -20.75
C VAL A 60 7.67 4.44 -21.93
N LEU A 61 7.86 5.67 -22.40
CA LEU A 61 7.20 6.16 -23.62
C LEU A 61 7.57 5.34 -24.87
N GLY A 62 8.80 4.80 -24.92
CA GLY A 62 9.22 3.89 -25.98
C GLY A 62 8.50 2.54 -25.98
N TYR A 63 7.99 2.09 -24.82
CA TYR A 63 7.40 0.75 -24.66
C TYR A 63 5.87 0.76 -24.43
N SER A 64 5.34 1.79 -23.77
CA SER A 64 3.94 1.87 -23.34
C SER A 64 3.13 2.83 -24.20
N LYS A 65 2.41 2.25 -25.16
CA LYS A 65 1.42 2.99 -25.98
C LYS A 65 0.34 3.67 -25.12
N VAL A 66 0.02 3.10 -23.95
CA VAL A 66 -0.98 3.67 -23.02
C VAL A 66 -0.47 4.95 -22.38
N LEU A 67 0.78 4.95 -21.90
CA LEU A 67 1.41 6.14 -21.33
C LEU A 67 1.46 7.25 -22.39
N LEU A 68 1.96 6.92 -23.58
CA LEU A 68 2.02 7.84 -24.72
C LEU A 68 0.64 8.41 -25.06
N ALA A 69 -0.40 7.56 -25.15
CA ALA A 69 -1.76 8.00 -25.42
C ALA A 69 -2.29 8.95 -24.33
N SER A 70 -2.01 8.67 -23.06
CA SER A 70 -2.44 9.53 -21.94
C SER A 70 -1.80 10.92 -21.99
N PHE A 71 -0.49 11.00 -22.27
CA PHE A 71 0.22 12.26 -22.46
C PHE A 71 -0.27 13.00 -23.70
N LEU A 72 -0.49 12.29 -24.81
CA LEU A 72 -0.98 12.89 -26.05
C LEU A 72 -2.38 13.46 -25.88
N VAL A 73 -3.29 12.74 -25.20
CA VAL A 73 -4.62 13.24 -24.87
C VAL A 73 -4.53 14.48 -23.97
N ALA A 74 -3.70 14.45 -22.92
CA ALA A 74 -3.51 15.61 -22.05
C ALA A 74 -2.93 16.83 -22.78
N PHE A 75 -1.95 16.61 -23.66
CA PHE A 75 -1.34 17.63 -24.50
C PHE A 75 -2.34 18.22 -25.50
N LEU A 76 -3.10 17.38 -26.20
CA LEU A 76 -4.16 17.83 -27.11
C LEU A 76 -5.22 18.63 -26.35
N CYS A 77 -5.59 18.21 -25.13
CA CYS A 77 -6.49 18.99 -24.27
C CYS A 77 -5.88 20.35 -23.91
N LEU A 78 -4.60 20.43 -23.57
CA LEU A 78 -3.89 21.67 -23.26
C LEU A 78 -3.86 22.62 -24.47
N VAL A 79 -3.42 22.13 -25.63
CA VAL A 79 -3.35 22.92 -26.87
C VAL A 79 -4.73 23.42 -27.26
N ALA A 80 -5.73 22.54 -27.26
CA ALA A 80 -7.10 22.90 -27.60
C ALA A 80 -7.69 23.91 -26.59
N ASN A 81 -7.27 23.85 -25.32
CA ASN A 81 -7.66 24.82 -24.31
C ASN A 81 -7.05 26.20 -24.60
N HIS A 82 -5.75 26.26 -24.91
CA HIS A 82 -5.05 27.51 -25.20
C HIS A 82 -5.52 28.17 -26.51
N ALA A 83 -5.79 27.37 -27.55
CA ALA A 83 -6.17 27.88 -28.87
C ALA A 83 -7.58 28.46 -28.95
N ASN A 84 -8.48 28.19 -27.99
CA ASN A 84 -9.88 28.64 -28.06
C ASN A 84 -10.61 28.64 -26.70
N VAL A 85 -10.02 29.33 -25.71
CA VAL A 85 -10.38 29.32 -24.27
C VAL A 85 -11.89 29.42 -23.98
N ARG A 86 -12.69 30.15 -24.78
CA ARG A 86 -14.14 30.31 -24.54
C ARG A 86 -15.05 29.34 -25.29
N ARG A 87 -14.60 28.73 -26.39
CA ARG A 87 -15.43 27.84 -27.24
C ARG A 87 -15.17 26.35 -27.02
N ASN A 88 -14.07 25.98 -26.36
CA ASN A 88 -13.74 24.57 -26.17
C ASN A 88 -14.63 23.89 -25.12
N ILE A 89 -15.35 22.86 -25.57
CA ILE A 89 -16.24 22.01 -24.76
C ILE A 89 -15.47 21.36 -23.60
N LEU A 90 -14.20 20.99 -23.81
CA LEU A 90 -13.35 20.37 -22.81
C LEU A 90 -13.11 21.30 -21.60
N TYR A 91 -12.70 22.54 -21.86
CA TYR A 91 -12.46 23.54 -20.81
C TYR A 91 -13.72 23.83 -19.98
N ARG A 92 -14.87 23.94 -20.65
CA ARG A 92 -16.16 24.17 -19.98
C ARG A 92 -16.63 23.00 -19.12
N ARG A 93 -16.11 21.78 -19.32
CA ARG A 93 -16.49 20.60 -18.53
C ARG A 93 -15.49 20.25 -17.44
N LEU A 94 -14.21 20.49 -17.73
CA LEU A 94 -13.09 20.03 -16.93
C LEU A 94 -12.33 21.15 -16.23
N SER A 95 -12.64 22.44 -16.38
CA SER A 95 -11.99 23.44 -15.52
C SER A 95 -12.40 23.24 -14.05
N TRP A 96 -11.54 23.63 -13.12
CA TRP A 96 -11.90 23.64 -11.69
C TRP A 96 -13.16 24.45 -11.41
N GLN A 97 -13.32 25.57 -12.12
CA GLN A 97 -14.54 26.38 -12.06
C GLN A 97 -15.76 25.58 -12.51
N ALA A 98 -15.69 24.85 -13.64
CA ALA A 98 -16.79 23.99 -14.08
C ALA A 98 -17.07 22.80 -13.14
N ILE A 99 -16.08 22.34 -12.37
CA ILE A 99 -16.29 21.34 -11.32
C ILE A 99 -17.10 21.95 -10.17
N LYS A 100 -16.72 23.15 -9.73
CA LYS A 100 -17.40 23.93 -8.70
C LYS A 100 -18.78 24.45 -9.14
N ASP A 101 -18.99 24.78 -10.40
CA ASP A 101 -20.29 25.24 -10.90
C ASP A 101 -21.31 24.09 -10.97
N ASN A 102 -20.83 22.84 -11.05
CA ASN A 102 -21.66 21.63 -11.08
C ASN A 102 -21.98 21.06 -9.68
N GLY A 103 -21.61 21.77 -8.61
CA GLY A 103 -21.91 21.41 -7.24
C GLY A 103 -21.11 22.30 -6.29
N GLU A 104 -21.72 22.69 -5.18
CA GLU A 104 -21.19 23.76 -4.33
C GLU A 104 -19.87 23.42 -3.60
N ILE A 105 -19.43 22.15 -3.64
CA ILE A 105 -18.21 21.66 -2.96
C ILE A 105 -16.99 21.81 -3.87
N ASP A 106 -16.07 22.70 -3.50
CA ASP A 106 -14.77 22.85 -4.17
C ASP A 106 -13.76 21.79 -3.69
N VAL A 107 -13.56 20.73 -4.48
CA VAL A 107 -12.63 19.62 -4.18
C VAL A 107 -11.20 19.86 -4.65
N ARG A 108 -10.91 21.01 -5.28
CA ARG A 108 -9.62 21.31 -5.90
C ARG A 108 -8.45 21.20 -4.92
N TYR A 109 -8.54 21.89 -3.79
CA TYR A 109 -7.44 21.92 -2.81
C TYR A 109 -7.20 20.55 -2.16
N PHE A 110 -8.26 19.77 -1.95
CA PHE A 110 -8.13 18.40 -1.48
C PHE A 110 -7.30 17.55 -2.46
N VAL A 111 -7.69 17.53 -3.74
CA VAL A 111 -6.97 16.75 -4.77
C VAL A 111 -5.54 17.25 -4.95
N LEU A 112 -5.31 18.56 -4.85
CA LEU A 112 -3.98 19.14 -4.89
C LEU A 112 -3.10 18.67 -3.73
N VAL A 113 -3.60 18.62 -2.50
CA VAL A 113 -2.82 18.09 -1.36
C VAL A 113 -2.48 16.62 -1.60
N VAL A 114 -3.42 15.79 -2.05
CA VAL A 114 -3.17 14.38 -2.38
C VAL A 114 -2.06 14.26 -3.45
N ALA A 115 -2.11 15.07 -4.51
CA ALA A 115 -1.08 15.08 -5.55
C ALA A 115 0.27 15.59 -5.03
N LEU A 116 0.29 16.66 -4.23
CA LEU A 116 1.51 17.24 -3.66
C LEU A 116 2.23 16.27 -2.73
N VAL A 117 1.49 15.47 -1.94
CA VAL A 117 2.06 14.41 -1.09
C VAL A 117 2.86 13.40 -1.93
N ILE A 118 2.32 12.97 -3.06
CA ILE A 118 2.98 12.03 -3.98
C ILE A 118 4.12 12.71 -4.75
N ALA A 119 3.90 13.95 -5.23
CA ALA A 119 4.91 14.71 -5.93
C ALA A 119 6.13 14.91 -5.03
N TRP A 120 5.94 15.29 -3.76
CA TRP A 120 6.99 15.39 -2.77
C TRP A 120 7.71 14.04 -2.60
N ALA A 121 6.96 12.99 -2.23
CA ALA A 121 7.54 11.69 -1.92
C ALA A 121 8.41 11.11 -3.05
N PHE A 122 8.07 11.36 -4.32
CA PHE A 122 8.80 10.82 -5.48
C PHE A 122 9.64 11.83 -6.24
N SER A 123 9.68 13.10 -5.84
CA SER A 123 10.65 14.07 -6.35
C SER A 123 11.81 14.30 -5.38
N SER A 124 11.59 14.08 -4.09
CA SER A 124 12.56 14.37 -3.02
C SER A 124 13.31 13.14 -2.49
N TYR A 125 13.19 11.97 -3.12
CA TYR A 125 13.92 10.78 -2.67
C TYR A 125 15.43 10.92 -2.96
N GLU A 126 16.30 10.18 -2.28
CA GLU A 126 17.75 10.32 -2.45
C GLU A 126 18.26 9.75 -3.79
N TYR A 127 19.57 9.72 -4.00
CA TYR A 127 20.15 9.08 -5.18
C TYR A 127 19.81 7.59 -5.20
N ASN A 128 19.37 7.04 -6.34
CA ASN A 128 19.09 5.62 -6.43
C ASN A 128 20.37 4.85 -6.76
N PHE A 129 21.07 4.41 -5.71
CA PHE A 129 22.30 3.62 -5.84
C PHE A 129 22.10 2.25 -6.47
N LEU A 130 20.89 1.67 -6.43
CA LEU A 130 20.63 0.36 -7.04
C LEU A 130 20.70 0.42 -8.57
N TYR A 131 20.20 1.51 -9.16
CA TYR A 131 20.21 1.71 -10.60
C TYR A 131 21.30 2.68 -11.08
N ASP A 132 22.06 3.26 -10.15
CA ASP A 132 23.03 4.32 -10.39
C ASP A 132 22.39 5.51 -11.15
N GLN A 133 21.25 5.98 -10.64
CA GLN A 133 20.48 7.06 -11.27
C GLN A 133 19.90 8.05 -10.26
N ALA A 134 19.95 9.34 -10.60
CA ALA A 134 19.23 10.39 -9.88
C ALA A 134 17.79 10.60 -10.40
N HIS A 135 17.51 10.24 -11.67
CA HIS A 135 16.23 10.49 -12.35
C HIS A 135 15.75 11.95 -12.29
N LEU A 136 16.66 12.93 -12.42
CA LEU A 136 16.33 14.36 -12.26
C LEU A 136 15.22 14.83 -13.21
N PHE A 137 15.26 14.40 -14.47
CA PHE A 137 14.22 14.75 -15.45
C PHE A 137 12.84 14.26 -14.99
N ASP A 138 12.75 13.01 -14.53
CA ASP A 138 11.48 12.42 -14.08
C ASP A 138 10.93 13.15 -12.86
N ARG A 139 11.79 13.53 -11.91
CA ARG A 139 11.39 14.32 -10.73
C ARG A 139 10.85 15.70 -11.11
N LEU A 140 11.55 16.40 -12.01
CA LEU A 140 11.10 17.71 -12.52
C LEU A 140 9.79 17.58 -13.29
N LEU A 141 9.64 16.54 -14.11
CA LEU A 141 8.40 16.26 -14.82
C LEU A 141 7.24 15.99 -13.85
N LEU A 142 7.47 15.21 -12.79
CA LEU A 142 6.45 14.95 -11.77
C LEU A 142 6.01 16.23 -11.05
N ILE A 143 6.97 17.09 -10.67
CA ILE A 143 6.67 18.41 -10.08
C ILE A 143 5.89 19.27 -11.07
N ALA A 144 6.32 19.35 -12.33
CA ALA A 144 5.65 20.13 -13.36
C ALA A 144 4.20 19.65 -13.57
N LEU A 145 3.97 18.33 -13.66
CA LEU A 145 2.64 17.74 -13.75
C LEU A 145 1.79 18.08 -12.51
N GLY A 146 2.38 18.00 -11.31
CA GLY A 146 1.72 18.39 -10.06
C GLY A 146 1.29 19.86 -10.04
N LEU A 147 2.16 20.77 -10.49
CA LEU A 147 1.83 22.20 -10.63
C LEU A 147 0.77 22.43 -11.70
N LEU A 148 0.79 21.68 -12.81
CA LEU A 148 -0.22 21.80 -13.86
C LEU A 148 -1.62 21.36 -13.40
N ILE A 149 -1.73 20.50 -12.36
CA ILE A 149 -3.03 20.20 -11.72
C ILE A 149 -3.65 21.48 -11.13
N LEU A 150 -2.86 22.44 -10.63
CA LEU A 150 -3.39 23.73 -10.15
C LEU A 150 -4.12 24.48 -11.25
N ALA A 151 -3.55 24.45 -12.46
CA ALA A 151 -4.14 25.08 -13.63
C ALA A 151 -5.39 24.33 -14.09
N ASN A 152 -5.30 23.00 -14.23
CA ASN A 152 -6.41 22.18 -14.73
C ASN A 152 -6.40 20.73 -14.19
N PRO A 153 -7.56 20.17 -13.83
CA PRO A 153 -7.66 18.82 -13.27
C PRO A 153 -7.39 17.69 -14.28
N TYR A 154 -7.41 17.92 -15.60
CA TYR A 154 -7.08 16.85 -16.55
C TYR A 154 -5.62 16.38 -16.43
N PHE A 155 -4.74 17.20 -15.85
CA PHE A 155 -3.36 16.79 -15.53
C PHE A 155 -3.28 15.77 -14.40
N ILE A 156 -4.36 15.53 -13.64
CA ILE A 156 -4.41 14.47 -12.64
C ILE A 156 -4.15 13.11 -13.29
N VAL A 157 -4.67 12.87 -14.50
CA VAL A 157 -4.49 11.59 -15.20
C VAL A 157 -3.01 11.31 -15.52
N PRO A 158 -2.30 12.13 -16.33
CA PRO A 158 -0.89 11.88 -16.62
C PRO A 158 -0.02 11.94 -15.36
N PHE A 159 -0.35 12.78 -14.37
CA PHE A 159 0.34 12.79 -13.08
C PHE A 159 0.23 11.44 -12.37
N THR A 160 -0.99 10.90 -12.21
CA THR A 160 -1.23 9.61 -11.53
C THR A 160 -0.54 8.47 -12.27
N VAL A 161 -0.68 8.38 -13.60
CA VAL A 161 -0.02 7.32 -14.40
C VAL A 161 1.49 7.40 -14.21
N PHE A 162 2.06 8.60 -14.33
CA PHE A 162 3.51 8.78 -14.24
C PHE A 162 4.04 8.50 -12.83
N ALA A 163 3.34 8.95 -11.79
CA ALA A 163 3.68 8.64 -10.41
C ALA A 163 3.69 7.13 -10.14
N LEU A 164 2.71 6.39 -10.67
CA LEU A 164 2.63 4.91 -10.58
C LEU A 164 3.82 4.23 -11.28
N VAL A 165 4.22 4.74 -12.44
CA VAL A 165 5.43 4.29 -13.14
C VAL A 165 6.67 4.54 -12.26
N MET A 166 6.81 5.73 -11.66
CA MET A 166 7.95 6.03 -10.80
C MET A 166 8.02 5.12 -9.57
N VAL A 167 6.90 4.89 -8.87
CA VAL A 167 6.91 4.07 -7.64
C VAL A 167 7.15 2.58 -7.93
N SER A 168 6.84 2.10 -9.13
CA SER A 168 7.05 0.69 -9.48
C SER A 168 8.52 0.25 -9.42
N GLN A 169 9.47 1.19 -9.53
CA GLN A 169 10.91 0.92 -9.36
C GLN A 169 11.27 0.36 -7.98
N PHE A 170 10.44 0.64 -6.97
CA PHE A 170 10.69 0.17 -5.62
C PHE A 170 10.25 -1.28 -5.40
N LYS A 171 9.31 -1.76 -6.22
CA LYS A 171 8.73 -3.10 -6.10
C LYS A 171 9.68 -4.19 -6.61
N ASP A 172 10.39 -3.93 -7.69
CA ASP A 172 11.18 -4.92 -8.42
C ASP A 172 12.69 -4.79 -8.14
N SER A 173 13.06 -4.40 -6.91
CA SER A 173 14.47 -4.17 -6.54
C SER A 173 15.25 -5.44 -6.20
N GLY A 174 14.57 -6.57 -6.00
CA GLY A 174 15.20 -7.80 -5.51
C GLY A 174 15.66 -7.75 -4.03
N LEU A 175 15.60 -6.58 -3.37
CA LEU A 175 16.05 -6.38 -1.98
C LEU A 175 15.05 -6.88 -0.92
N GLY A 176 13.83 -7.20 -1.35
CA GLY A 176 12.74 -7.66 -0.49
C GLY A 176 11.42 -7.04 -0.91
N ASN A 177 10.36 -7.32 -0.14
CA ASN A 177 9.05 -6.74 -0.43
C ASN A 177 8.98 -5.30 0.08
N TYR A 178 9.01 -4.32 -0.83
CA TYR A 178 8.79 -2.91 -0.51
C TYR A 178 7.36 -2.70 0.00
N ALA A 179 7.20 -2.08 1.17
CA ALA A 179 5.88 -1.81 1.74
C ALA A 179 5.24 -0.60 1.05
N TRP A 180 4.03 -0.79 0.51
CA TRP A 180 3.23 0.30 -0.07
C TRP A 180 2.22 0.90 0.91
N ILE A 181 2.24 0.44 2.17
CA ILE A 181 1.21 0.73 3.17
C ILE A 181 1.05 2.24 3.37
N ASP A 182 2.14 3.00 3.42
CA ASP A 182 2.11 4.44 3.66
C ASP A 182 1.64 5.28 2.45
N LYS A 183 1.59 4.69 1.24
CA LYS A 183 1.31 5.39 -0.02
C LYS A 183 0.03 4.91 -0.70
N GLY A 184 -0.41 3.68 -0.42
CA GLY A 184 -1.58 3.03 -1.01
C GLY A 184 -2.83 3.91 -1.02
N PRO A 185 -3.32 4.41 0.13
CA PRO A 185 -4.54 5.23 0.14
C PRO A 185 -4.42 6.51 -0.68
N VAL A 186 -3.23 7.12 -0.70
CA VAL A 186 -2.99 8.35 -1.47
C VAL A 186 -3.05 8.07 -2.97
N PHE A 187 -2.46 6.95 -3.44
CA PHE A 187 -2.58 6.51 -4.82
C PHE A 187 -4.01 6.13 -5.19
N ASP A 188 -4.75 5.45 -4.31
CA ASP A 188 -6.14 5.08 -4.59
C ASP A 188 -7.04 6.32 -4.71
N LEU A 189 -6.79 7.37 -3.91
CA LEU A 189 -7.45 8.67 -4.05
C LEU A 189 -7.08 9.37 -5.37
N LEU A 190 -5.83 9.27 -5.82
CA LEU A 190 -5.41 9.80 -7.12
C LEU A 190 -6.07 9.04 -8.28
N ILE A 191 -6.15 7.71 -8.21
CA ILE A 191 -6.84 6.89 -9.20
C ILE A 191 -8.32 7.25 -9.24
N LEU A 192 -8.98 7.36 -8.09
CA LEU A 192 -10.36 7.82 -8.00
C LEU A 192 -10.55 9.22 -8.61
N SER A 193 -9.61 10.13 -8.36
CA SER A 193 -9.61 11.48 -8.94
C SER A 193 -9.42 11.45 -10.46
N SER A 194 -8.52 10.61 -10.97
CA SER A 194 -8.34 10.39 -12.41
C SER A 194 -9.60 9.85 -13.07
N VAL A 195 -10.24 8.83 -12.48
CA VAL A 195 -11.49 8.23 -12.96
C VAL A 195 -12.62 9.26 -12.95
N PHE A 196 -12.72 10.07 -11.89
CA PHE A 196 -13.70 11.16 -11.81
C PHE A 196 -13.54 12.17 -12.96
N VAL A 197 -12.31 12.61 -13.22
CA VAL A 197 -12.02 13.55 -14.31
C VAL A 197 -12.29 12.95 -15.70
N LEU A 198 -11.87 11.70 -15.92
CA LEU A 198 -12.11 10.99 -17.18
C LEU A 198 -13.61 10.79 -17.44
N LEU A 199 -14.38 10.40 -16.41
CA LEU A 199 -15.82 10.22 -16.54
C LEU A 199 -16.52 11.56 -16.87
N ARG A 200 -16.02 12.66 -16.32
CA ARG A 200 -16.52 14.02 -16.59
C ARG A 200 -16.33 14.51 -18.02
N LEU A 201 -15.47 13.87 -18.81
CA LEU A 201 -15.40 14.12 -20.26
C LEU A 201 -16.73 13.78 -20.94
N PHE A 202 -17.37 12.71 -20.49
CA PHE A 202 -18.53 12.11 -21.15
C PHE A 202 -19.87 12.55 -20.54
N VAL A 203 -19.93 12.64 -19.21
CA VAL A 203 -21.17 12.86 -18.43
C VAL A 203 -20.93 13.85 -17.30
N ARG A 204 -21.97 14.56 -16.82
CA ARG A 204 -21.83 15.38 -15.61
C ARG A 204 -21.76 14.47 -14.38
N VAL A 205 -20.68 14.59 -13.59
CA VAL A 205 -20.51 13.90 -12.32
C VAL A 205 -20.42 14.93 -11.21
N ARG A 206 -21.24 14.78 -10.16
CA ARG A 206 -21.28 15.71 -9.04
C ARG A 206 -20.06 15.54 -8.14
N PRO A 207 -19.46 16.63 -7.61
CA PRO A 207 -18.37 16.55 -6.63
C PRO A 207 -18.74 15.75 -5.37
N THR A 208 -20.02 15.76 -4.97
CA THR A 208 -20.54 14.96 -3.85
C THR A 208 -20.39 13.45 -4.05
N SER A 209 -20.59 12.96 -5.28
CA SER A 209 -20.39 11.54 -5.61
C SER A 209 -18.93 11.12 -5.44
N PHE A 210 -18.00 11.99 -5.86
CA PHE A 210 -16.56 11.81 -5.64
C PHE A 210 -16.22 11.82 -4.15
N LEU A 211 -16.65 12.86 -3.42
CA LEU A 211 -16.37 13.00 -2.00
C LEU A 211 -16.91 11.83 -1.17
N PHE A 212 -18.13 11.37 -1.49
CA PHE A 212 -18.74 10.20 -0.84
C PHE A 212 -17.84 8.97 -0.99
N LEU A 213 -17.42 8.66 -2.23
CA LEU A 213 -16.59 7.49 -2.50
C LEU A 213 -15.16 7.65 -1.93
N ALA A 214 -14.60 8.86 -1.94
CA ALA A 214 -13.30 9.16 -1.36
C ALA A 214 -13.27 8.95 0.16
N LEU A 215 -14.33 9.35 0.88
CA LEU A 215 -14.47 9.09 2.32
C LEU A 215 -14.70 7.60 2.62
N CYS A 216 -15.46 6.87 1.80
CA CYS A 216 -15.60 5.42 1.93
C CYS A 216 -14.24 4.70 1.74
N LEU A 217 -13.48 5.12 0.73
CA LEU A 217 -12.12 4.62 0.47
C LEU A 217 -11.23 4.90 1.69
N GLN A 218 -11.15 6.14 2.17
CA GLN A 218 -10.33 6.49 3.33
C GLN A 218 -10.75 5.70 4.58
N ALA A 219 -12.05 5.65 4.89
CA ALA A 219 -12.57 4.89 6.01
C ALA A 219 -12.25 3.39 5.92
N SER A 220 -12.19 2.82 4.72
CA SER A 220 -11.85 1.41 4.53
C SER A 220 -10.41 1.06 4.94
N PHE A 221 -9.49 2.01 4.74
CA PHE A 221 -8.09 1.86 5.14
C PHE A 221 -7.89 1.89 6.66
N TYR A 222 -8.91 2.30 7.43
CA TYR A 222 -8.94 2.19 8.89
C TYR A 222 -9.79 1.03 9.38
N PHE A 223 -10.97 0.84 8.79
CA PHE A 223 -11.89 -0.23 9.17
C PHE A 223 -11.29 -1.63 9.01
N ILE A 224 -10.58 -1.89 7.89
CA ILE A 224 -10.02 -3.22 7.63
C ILE A 224 -8.90 -3.58 8.62
N PRO A 225 -7.93 -2.71 8.94
CA PRO A 225 -7.03 -2.91 10.09
C PRO A 225 -7.74 -3.19 11.41
N GLY A 226 -8.77 -2.40 11.76
CA GLY A 226 -9.52 -2.60 13.00
C GLY A 226 -10.21 -3.96 13.04
N TRP A 227 -10.84 -4.35 11.93
CA TRP A 227 -11.46 -5.65 11.78
C TRP A 227 -10.44 -6.79 11.84
N ALA A 228 -9.27 -6.62 11.24
CA ALA A 228 -8.19 -7.60 11.31
C ALA A 228 -7.71 -7.81 12.75
N LYS A 229 -7.62 -6.75 13.56
CA LYS A 229 -7.26 -6.84 14.98
C LYS A 229 -8.32 -7.56 15.82
N VAL A 230 -9.61 -7.26 15.58
CA VAL A 230 -10.71 -8.00 16.22
C VAL A 230 -10.66 -9.49 15.87
N ARG A 231 -10.24 -9.84 14.66
CA ARG A 231 -10.10 -11.24 14.24
C ARG A 231 -8.77 -11.88 14.61
N LEU A 232 -7.88 -11.15 15.28
CA LEU A 232 -6.56 -11.64 15.62
C LEU A 232 -6.62 -12.47 16.90
N GLY A 233 -6.59 -13.79 16.72
CA GLY A 233 -6.62 -14.78 17.79
C GLY A 233 -8.01 -15.41 18.02
N PRO A 234 -8.10 -16.34 19.00
CA PRO A 234 -9.33 -17.10 19.26
C PRO A 234 -10.58 -16.30 19.63
N GLN A 235 -10.43 -15.14 20.29
CA GLN A 235 -11.56 -14.32 20.75
C GLN A 235 -11.43 -12.86 20.29
N PRO A 236 -12.54 -12.13 20.07
CA PRO A 236 -12.54 -10.76 19.56
C PRO A 236 -11.72 -9.73 20.35
N TRP A 237 -11.50 -9.99 21.63
CA TRP A 237 -10.78 -9.13 22.57
C TRP A 237 -9.32 -9.55 22.77
N ASN A 238 -8.85 -10.61 22.10
CA ASN A 238 -7.50 -11.12 22.31
C ASN A 238 -6.42 -10.13 21.93
N TRP A 239 -6.63 -9.35 20.86
CA TRP A 239 -5.70 -8.26 20.54
C TRP A 239 -5.67 -7.25 21.69
N VAL A 240 -6.82 -6.70 22.09
CA VAL A 240 -6.93 -5.64 23.12
C VAL A 240 -6.38 -6.05 24.49
N LEU A 241 -6.59 -7.31 24.90
CA LEU A 241 -6.17 -7.80 26.23
C LEU A 241 -4.83 -8.53 26.21
N GLY A 242 -4.40 -9.00 25.04
CA GLY A 242 -3.23 -9.88 24.90
C GLY A 242 -2.06 -9.24 24.18
N ASN A 243 -2.23 -8.06 23.56
CA ASN A 243 -1.13 -7.34 22.91
C ASN A 243 -0.41 -6.41 23.89
N HIS A 244 0.89 -6.24 23.69
CA HIS A 244 1.79 -5.48 24.55
C HIS A 244 2.46 -4.35 23.74
N LEU A 245 1.74 -3.24 23.51
CA LEU A 245 2.19 -2.15 22.63
C LEU A 245 3.52 -1.53 23.09
N HIS A 246 3.85 -1.52 24.38
CA HIS A 246 5.17 -1.09 24.83
C HIS A 246 6.33 -1.93 24.24
N ASN A 247 6.09 -3.17 23.79
CA ASN A 247 7.11 -3.99 23.12
C ASN A 247 7.50 -3.40 21.76
N ILE A 248 6.57 -2.82 20.98
CA ILE A 248 6.94 -2.18 19.70
C ILE A 248 7.84 -0.97 19.93
N PHE A 249 7.68 -0.27 21.06
CA PHE A 249 8.57 0.81 21.45
C PHE A 249 9.99 0.34 21.69
N VAL A 250 10.16 -0.71 22.50
CA VAL A 250 11.49 -1.32 22.72
C VAL A 250 12.05 -1.88 21.42
N ALA A 251 11.24 -2.58 20.61
CA ALA A 251 11.68 -3.14 19.34
C ALA A 251 12.15 -2.05 18.38
N SER A 252 11.45 -0.91 18.30
CA SER A 252 11.85 0.22 17.47
C SER A 252 13.19 0.81 17.91
N TYR A 253 13.44 0.88 19.23
CA TYR A 253 14.73 1.33 19.78
C TYR A 253 15.89 0.41 19.38
N VAL A 254 15.71 -0.91 19.50
CA VAL A 254 16.70 -1.88 19.00
C VAL A 254 16.90 -1.74 17.49
N ASN A 255 15.92 -1.17 16.79
CA ASN A 255 16.00 -0.87 15.37
C ASN A 255 16.54 0.55 15.04
N GLY A 256 17.05 1.29 16.03
CA GLY A 256 17.71 2.60 15.86
C GLY A 256 16.85 3.81 16.23
N TRP A 257 15.54 3.64 16.45
CA TRP A 257 14.67 4.74 16.86
C TRP A 257 15.08 5.25 18.26
N LEU A 258 15.34 6.55 18.40
CA LEU A 258 15.86 7.12 19.65
C LEU A 258 17.19 6.48 20.13
N GLY A 259 18.04 6.02 19.21
CA GLY A 259 19.34 5.41 19.54
C GLY A 259 20.33 6.32 20.29
N PHE A 260 20.02 7.62 20.40
CA PHE A 260 20.76 8.58 21.23
C PHE A 260 20.44 8.47 22.74
N LEU A 261 19.35 7.79 23.10
CA LEU A 261 19.01 7.50 24.50
C LEU A 261 19.68 6.20 24.94
N ASN A 262 20.03 6.12 26.22
CA ASN A 262 20.53 4.87 26.77
C ASN A 262 19.39 3.87 27.01
N GLN A 263 19.75 2.58 27.08
CA GLN A 263 18.80 1.49 27.28
C GLN A 263 17.96 1.64 28.56
N SER A 264 18.55 2.13 29.66
CA SER A 264 17.82 2.26 30.93
C SER A 264 16.67 3.27 30.84
N THR A 265 16.87 4.39 30.13
CA THR A 265 15.85 5.40 29.86
C THR A 265 14.73 4.82 29.00
N ILE A 266 15.06 4.08 27.94
CA ILE A 266 14.07 3.42 27.07
C ILE A 266 13.25 2.38 27.85
N MET A 267 13.90 1.58 28.70
CA MET A 267 13.19 0.62 29.53
C MET A 267 12.29 1.29 30.58
N GLN A 268 12.69 2.45 31.12
CA GLN A 268 11.84 3.24 32.01
C GLN A 268 10.62 3.80 31.26
N MET A 269 10.80 4.35 30.06
CA MET A 269 9.71 4.83 29.21
C MET A 269 8.75 3.69 28.85
N ALA A 270 9.26 2.52 28.46
CA ALA A 270 8.44 1.34 28.18
C ALA A 270 7.61 0.90 29.38
N ARG A 271 8.17 0.95 30.61
CA ARG A 271 7.43 0.66 31.85
C ARG A 271 6.31 1.67 32.12
N ILE A 272 6.52 2.95 31.80
CA ILE A 272 5.50 3.99 31.91
C ILE A 272 4.39 3.80 30.86
N MET A 273 4.74 3.32 29.65
CA MET A 273 3.79 3.05 28.58
C MET A 273 2.96 1.78 28.82
N ALA A 274 3.53 0.75 29.45
CA ALA A 274 2.85 -0.53 29.69
C ALA A 274 1.42 -0.43 30.28
N PRO A 275 1.13 0.38 31.33
CA PRO A 275 -0.24 0.53 31.83
C PRO A 275 -1.19 1.23 30.84
N LEU A 276 -0.67 1.92 29.83
CA LEU A 276 -1.44 2.59 28.78
C LEU A 276 -1.73 1.68 27.57
N ASP A 277 -1.19 0.46 27.55
CA ASP A 277 -1.40 -0.51 26.47
C ASP A 277 -2.91 -0.70 26.20
N ILE A 278 -3.69 -1.07 27.22
CA ILE A 278 -5.14 -1.32 27.05
C ILE A 278 -5.89 -0.05 26.60
N PRO A 279 -5.72 1.13 27.24
CA PRO A 279 -6.31 2.38 26.76
C PRO A 279 -6.01 2.68 25.29
N PHE A 280 -4.75 2.54 24.87
CA PHE A 280 -4.35 2.79 23.48
C PHE A 280 -4.92 1.76 22.51
N GLN A 281 -5.04 0.50 22.92
CA GLN A 281 -5.65 -0.54 22.11
C GLN A 281 -7.16 -0.34 21.95
N ILE A 282 -7.87 0.00 23.03
CA ILE A 282 -9.29 0.36 22.97
C ILE A 282 -9.48 1.57 22.04
N TYR A 283 -8.67 2.62 22.22
CA TYR A 283 -8.68 3.79 21.35
C TYR A 283 -8.50 3.40 19.88
N THR A 284 -7.48 2.59 19.59
CA THR A 284 -7.18 2.10 18.24
C THR A 284 -8.39 1.39 17.63
N ILE A 285 -8.97 0.42 18.33
CA ILE A 285 -10.14 -0.33 17.85
C ILE A 285 -11.35 0.58 17.63
N VAL A 286 -11.63 1.50 18.56
CA VAL A 286 -12.77 2.43 18.46
C VAL A 286 -12.65 3.30 17.21
N PHE A 287 -11.48 3.89 16.97
CA PHE A 287 -11.30 4.79 15.83
C PHE A 287 -11.17 4.04 14.50
N GLU A 288 -10.50 2.89 14.47
CA GLU A 288 -10.40 2.07 13.26
C GLU A 288 -11.76 1.51 12.85
N LEU A 289 -12.49 0.84 13.75
CA LEU A 289 -13.84 0.34 13.47
C LEU A 289 -14.85 1.47 13.28
N GLY A 290 -14.63 2.62 13.91
CA GLY A 290 -15.41 3.84 13.73
C GLY A 290 -15.52 4.30 12.27
N GLY A 291 -14.55 3.94 11.41
CA GLY A 291 -14.62 4.18 9.98
C GLY A 291 -15.89 3.64 9.31
N LEU A 292 -16.43 2.52 9.80
CA LEU A 292 -17.70 1.97 9.30
C LEU A 292 -18.89 2.93 9.52
N PHE A 293 -18.80 3.81 10.52
CA PHE A 293 -19.82 4.77 10.90
C PHE A 293 -19.58 6.17 10.35
N VAL A 294 -18.65 6.36 9.40
CA VAL A 294 -18.28 7.68 8.89
C VAL A 294 -19.50 8.49 8.39
N PHE A 295 -20.49 7.87 7.76
CA PHE A 295 -21.72 8.57 7.31
C PHE A 295 -22.89 8.54 8.30
N ALA A 296 -22.71 8.01 9.52
CA ALA A 296 -23.79 7.93 10.50
C ALA A 296 -24.25 9.32 10.98
N ARG A 297 -23.30 10.23 11.19
CA ARG A 297 -23.55 11.62 11.59
C ARG A 297 -22.47 12.54 11.05
N LYS A 298 -22.86 13.72 10.56
CA LYS A 298 -21.92 14.73 10.05
C LYS A 298 -20.82 15.10 11.04
N ARG A 299 -21.18 15.25 12.32
CA ARG A 299 -20.24 15.57 13.42
C ARG A 299 -19.23 14.47 13.74
N LEU A 300 -19.52 13.23 13.34
CA LEU A 300 -18.64 12.10 13.60
C LEU A 300 -17.42 12.11 12.66
N VAL A 301 -17.57 12.58 11.41
CA VAL A 301 -16.46 12.56 10.43
C VAL A 301 -15.24 13.36 10.90
N PRO A 302 -15.38 14.62 11.34
CA PRO A 302 -14.21 15.36 11.84
C PRO A 302 -13.60 14.73 13.08
N ALA A 303 -14.42 14.15 13.97
CA ALA A 303 -13.91 13.45 15.15
C ALA A 303 -13.09 12.22 14.76
N LEU A 304 -13.56 11.41 13.80
CA LEU A 304 -12.84 10.24 13.30
C LEU A 304 -11.53 10.64 12.61
N LEU A 305 -11.55 11.63 11.72
CA LEU A 305 -10.35 12.11 11.02
C LEU A 305 -9.31 12.66 12.01
N ALA A 306 -9.73 13.46 12.99
CA ALA A 306 -8.83 13.94 14.03
C ALA A 306 -8.26 12.79 14.88
N GLY A 307 -9.10 11.79 15.19
CA GLY A 307 -8.65 10.59 15.89
C GLY A 307 -7.65 9.76 15.09
N TRP A 308 -7.83 9.62 13.78
CA TRP A 308 -6.86 8.94 12.92
C TRP A 308 -5.53 9.69 12.82
N ILE A 309 -5.55 11.03 12.77
CA ILE A 309 -4.33 11.84 12.88
C ILE A 309 -3.61 11.56 14.20
N LEU A 310 -4.33 11.58 15.32
CA LEU A 310 -3.76 11.29 16.64
C LEU A 310 -3.23 9.86 16.74
N LEU A 311 -3.92 8.88 16.13
CA LEU A 311 -3.46 7.51 16.04
C LEU A 311 -2.12 7.41 15.30
N HIS A 312 -1.98 8.06 14.13
CA HIS A 312 -0.71 8.08 13.39
C HIS A 312 0.42 8.77 14.13
N LEU A 313 0.12 9.85 14.86
CA LEU A 313 1.10 10.50 15.74
C LEU A 313 1.53 9.56 16.87
N GLY A 314 0.58 8.84 17.48
CA GLY A 314 0.85 7.81 18.48
C GLY A 314 1.79 6.72 17.95
N ILE A 315 1.54 6.22 16.73
CA ILE A 315 2.41 5.24 16.06
C ILE A 315 3.80 5.82 15.82
N PHE A 316 3.91 7.07 15.38
CA PHE A 316 5.20 7.72 15.15
C PHE A 316 6.01 7.82 16.44
N PHE A 317 5.40 8.28 17.54
CA PHE A 317 6.10 8.38 18.82
C PHE A 317 6.50 7.00 19.37
N SER A 318 5.66 5.99 19.20
CA SER A 318 5.93 4.65 19.72
C SER A 318 6.90 3.84 18.87
N SER A 319 7.02 4.08 17.56
CA SER A 319 7.76 3.17 16.67
C SER A 319 8.73 3.87 15.70
N GLY A 320 8.73 5.20 15.65
CA GLY A 320 9.44 5.97 14.63
C GLY A 320 8.82 5.91 13.23
N ILE A 321 7.78 5.10 13.01
CA ILE A 321 7.11 5.01 11.70
C ILE A 321 6.23 6.25 11.48
N PHE A 322 6.63 7.10 10.53
CA PHE A 322 5.93 8.35 10.26
C PHE A 322 4.97 8.28 9.06
N PHE A 323 3.69 8.00 9.31
CA PHE A 323 2.61 7.99 8.32
C PHE A 323 2.14 9.40 7.92
N TRP A 324 3.05 10.35 7.72
CA TRP A 324 2.72 11.76 7.44
C TRP A 324 1.83 11.96 6.22
N LYS A 325 1.91 11.05 5.24
CA LYS A 325 1.09 11.05 4.02
C LYS A 325 -0.38 10.84 4.36
N TRP A 326 -0.67 9.94 5.30
CA TRP A 326 -2.02 9.69 5.80
C TRP A 326 -2.53 10.87 6.60
N ILE A 327 -1.69 11.42 7.50
CA ILE A 327 -2.01 12.62 8.28
C ILE A 327 -2.38 13.79 7.35
N ALA A 328 -1.61 14.02 6.28
CA ALA A 328 -1.87 15.07 5.31
C ALA A 328 -3.21 14.89 4.59
N VAL A 329 -3.55 13.65 4.20
CA VAL A 329 -4.85 13.32 3.58
C VAL A 329 -6.00 13.55 4.56
N ASP A 330 -5.89 13.09 5.80
CA ASP A 330 -6.94 13.30 6.82
C ASP A 330 -7.13 14.78 7.15
N ALA A 331 -6.03 15.53 7.25
CA ALA A 331 -6.07 16.98 7.42
C ALA A 331 -6.71 17.70 6.22
N ALA A 332 -6.46 17.23 5.00
CA ALA A 332 -7.09 17.76 3.79
C ALA A 332 -8.60 17.48 3.77
N PHE A 333 -9.04 16.29 4.19
CA PHE A 333 -10.47 16.01 4.39
C PHE A 333 -11.09 16.90 5.47
N LEU A 334 -10.42 17.08 6.60
CA LEU A 334 -10.88 17.98 7.67
C LEU A 334 -11.07 19.41 7.14
N ALA A 335 -10.07 19.94 6.44
CA ALA A 335 -10.13 21.28 5.85
C ALA A 335 -11.27 21.40 4.82
N LEU A 336 -11.44 20.39 3.95
CA LEU A 336 -12.51 20.34 2.96
C LEU A 336 -13.89 20.34 3.63
N LEU A 337 -14.10 19.49 4.64
CA LEU A 337 -15.38 19.39 5.36
C LEU A 337 -15.68 20.63 6.19
N TRP A 338 -14.65 21.22 6.81
CA TRP A 338 -14.77 22.45 7.57
C TRP A 338 -15.19 23.62 6.69
N HIS A 339 -14.52 23.80 5.54
CA HIS A 339 -14.85 24.86 4.59
C HIS A 339 -16.28 24.72 4.03
N ASN A 340 -16.75 23.49 3.86
CA ASN A 340 -18.08 23.19 3.32
C ASN A 340 -19.10 22.83 4.41
N TRP A 341 -18.87 23.22 5.67
CA TRP A 341 -19.69 22.74 6.79
C TRP A 341 -21.16 23.16 6.73
N ARG A 342 -21.50 24.27 6.07
CA ARG A 342 -22.88 24.73 5.90
C ARG A 342 -23.53 24.27 4.60
N ASN A 343 -22.79 23.55 3.76
CA ASN A 343 -23.23 23.11 2.45
C ASN A 343 -24.36 22.07 2.52
N GLU A 344 -25.48 22.32 1.83
CA GLU A 344 -26.65 21.43 1.84
C GLU A 344 -26.40 20.12 1.09
N GLU A 345 -25.66 20.17 -0.03
CA GLU A 345 -25.30 18.96 -0.77
C GLU A 345 -24.42 18.03 0.08
N LEU A 346 -23.47 18.58 0.83
CA LEU A 346 -22.68 17.82 1.81
C LEU A 346 -23.56 17.23 2.91
N ASN A 347 -24.51 18.01 3.45
CA ASN A 347 -25.45 17.52 4.47
C ASN A 347 -26.28 16.34 3.95
N SER A 348 -26.61 16.33 2.67
CA SER A 348 -27.39 15.25 2.05
C SER A 348 -26.68 13.88 2.08
N LEU A 349 -25.34 13.85 2.17
CA LEU A 349 -24.56 12.61 2.27
C LEU A 349 -24.76 11.87 3.60
N PHE A 350 -25.30 12.53 4.62
CA PHE A 350 -25.50 11.96 5.97
C PHE A 350 -26.92 11.42 6.18
N GLN A 351 -27.65 11.14 5.11
CA GLN A 351 -28.95 10.46 5.17
C GLN A 351 -28.77 8.95 5.31
N SER A 352 -29.73 8.27 5.95
CA SER A 352 -29.65 6.82 6.25
C SER A 352 -29.39 5.94 5.02
N ARG A 353 -29.85 6.34 3.84
CA ARG A 353 -29.58 5.63 2.57
C ARG A 353 -28.10 5.64 2.20
N TYR A 354 -27.41 6.77 2.36
CA TYR A 354 -25.97 6.88 2.07
C TYR A 354 -25.15 6.17 3.14
N PHE A 355 -25.59 6.24 4.40
CA PHE A 355 -25.01 5.44 5.47
C PHE A 355 -25.08 3.94 5.13
N ALA A 356 -26.26 3.40 4.80
CA ALA A 356 -26.41 1.99 4.44
C ALA A 356 -25.54 1.58 3.23
N VAL A 357 -25.47 2.41 2.19
CA VAL A 357 -24.62 2.16 1.03
C VAL A 357 -23.13 2.21 1.41
N SER A 358 -22.73 3.14 2.27
CA SER A 358 -21.34 3.24 2.74
C SER A 358 -20.90 2.01 3.53
N LEU A 359 -21.78 1.42 4.36
CA LEU A 359 -21.49 0.18 5.08
C LEU A 359 -21.08 -0.94 4.12
N ILE A 360 -21.83 -1.10 3.03
CA ILE A 360 -21.58 -2.13 2.02
C ILE A 360 -20.26 -1.85 1.29
N ILE A 361 -20.02 -0.61 0.85
CA ILE A 361 -18.79 -0.24 0.13
C ILE A 361 -17.56 -0.44 1.03
N ILE A 362 -17.61 0.02 2.29
CA ILE A 362 -16.49 -0.08 3.24
C ILE A 362 -16.24 -1.55 3.60
N ALA A 363 -17.27 -2.34 3.89
CA ALA A 363 -17.12 -3.76 4.23
C ALA A 363 -16.57 -4.60 3.05
N LEU A 364 -16.97 -4.29 1.82
CA LEU A 364 -16.50 -4.97 0.60
C LEU A 364 -15.24 -4.34 0.00
N SER A 365 -14.65 -3.33 0.64
CA SER A 365 -13.45 -2.65 0.17
C SER A 365 -12.23 -3.56 -0.13
N PRO A 366 -12.01 -4.73 0.52
CA PRO A 366 -10.93 -5.64 0.11
C PRO A 366 -11.05 -6.12 -1.35
N MET A 367 -12.25 -6.08 -1.93
CA MET A 367 -12.47 -6.42 -3.34
C MET A 367 -12.01 -5.29 -4.28
N TYR A 368 -12.15 -4.03 -3.88
CA TYR A 368 -11.99 -2.88 -4.77
C TYR A 368 -10.72 -2.06 -4.50
N PHE A 369 -10.42 -1.76 -3.23
CA PHE A 369 -9.30 -0.90 -2.81
C PHE A 369 -8.13 -1.69 -2.23
N SER A 370 -8.36 -2.96 -1.85
CA SER A 370 -7.31 -3.82 -1.25
C SER A 370 -6.58 -3.18 -0.05
N PRO A 371 -7.28 -2.57 0.92
CA PRO A 371 -6.64 -2.03 2.13
C PRO A 371 -5.83 -3.12 2.85
N SER A 372 -4.72 -2.70 3.44
CA SER A 372 -3.78 -3.61 4.11
C SER A 372 -4.36 -4.15 5.43
N TRP A 373 -4.10 -5.43 5.70
CA TRP A 373 -4.50 -6.10 6.94
C TRP A 373 -3.45 -5.86 8.01
N LEU A 374 -3.51 -4.68 8.64
CA LEU A 374 -2.53 -4.27 9.67
C LEU A 374 -2.97 -4.74 11.06
N ALA A 375 -2.68 -6.01 11.35
CA ALA A 375 -2.91 -6.62 12.66
C ALA A 375 -1.80 -7.64 12.99
N TRP A 376 -1.21 -7.52 14.17
CA TRP A 376 -0.22 -8.42 14.74
C TRP A 376 -0.17 -8.24 16.26
N PHE A 377 0.47 -9.19 16.95
CA PHE A 377 0.89 -9.05 18.34
C PHE A 377 2.34 -8.58 18.40
N ASP A 378 2.62 -7.60 19.24
CA ASP A 378 3.94 -7.06 19.53
C ASP A 378 4.56 -7.86 20.69
N THR A 379 5.63 -8.59 20.40
CA THR A 379 6.25 -9.52 21.37
C THR A 379 7.60 -9.01 21.86
N ARG A 380 8.07 -9.57 22.98
CA ARG A 380 9.41 -9.28 23.53
C ARG A 380 10.59 -9.82 22.70
N LEU A 381 10.31 -10.64 21.69
CA LEU A 381 11.34 -11.21 20.82
C LEU A 381 11.44 -10.39 19.53
N ASN A 382 12.63 -9.86 19.26
CA ASN A 382 12.90 -9.10 18.04
C ASN A 382 14.05 -9.75 17.27
N THR A 383 13.92 -9.80 15.95
CA THR A 383 14.98 -10.25 15.06
C THR A 383 15.54 -9.04 14.35
N VAL A 384 16.86 -8.90 14.35
CA VAL A 384 17.57 -7.73 13.80
C VAL A 384 18.72 -8.20 12.91
N TYR A 385 18.86 -7.56 11.74
CA TYR A 385 20.03 -7.68 10.89
C TYR A 385 20.88 -6.41 11.05
N ASP A 386 22.15 -6.61 11.37
CA ASP A 386 23.14 -5.55 11.33
C ASP A 386 23.78 -5.50 9.94
N LEU A 387 23.99 -4.29 9.44
CA LEU A 387 24.54 -4.03 8.13
C LEU A 387 25.95 -3.48 8.32
N GLU A 388 26.90 -4.10 7.64
CA GLU A 388 28.30 -3.71 7.65
C GLU A 388 28.81 -3.62 6.22
N VAL A 389 29.64 -2.62 5.95
CA VAL A 389 30.35 -2.45 4.68
C VAL A 389 31.85 -2.58 4.92
N ILE A 390 32.53 -3.19 3.97
CA ILE A 390 33.99 -3.35 3.98
C ILE A 390 34.55 -2.42 2.90
N ASP A 391 35.41 -1.47 3.29
CA ASP A 391 36.04 -0.56 2.34
C ASP A 391 37.15 -1.25 1.51
N ALA A 392 37.73 -0.53 0.55
CA ALA A 392 38.82 -1.05 -0.29
C ALA A 392 40.10 -1.39 0.49
N GLY A 393 40.27 -0.85 1.69
CA GLY A 393 41.37 -1.16 2.61
C GLY A 393 41.08 -2.37 3.52
N GLY A 394 39.86 -2.93 3.47
CA GLY A 394 39.43 -4.02 4.33
C GLY A 394 38.86 -3.59 5.69
N ASN A 395 38.64 -2.29 5.93
CA ASN A 395 38.04 -1.82 7.18
C ASN A 395 36.52 -2.01 7.14
N THR A 396 35.96 -2.47 8.26
CA THR A 396 34.51 -2.69 8.40
C THR A 396 33.85 -1.49 9.08
N TYR A 397 32.76 -0.99 8.49
CA TYR A 397 31.94 0.07 9.06
C TYR A 397 30.50 -0.41 9.18
N ARG A 398 29.88 -0.16 10.34
CA ARG A 398 28.45 -0.35 10.52
C ARG A 398 27.69 0.72 9.72
N VAL A 399 26.67 0.29 8.99
CA VAL A 399 25.83 1.17 8.18
C VAL A 399 24.51 1.42 8.88
N ASP A 400 24.13 2.69 8.97
CA ASP A 400 22.79 3.06 9.44
C ASP A 400 21.73 2.62 8.44
N ARG A 401 20.56 2.19 8.93
CA ARG A 401 19.51 1.64 8.06
C ARG A 401 18.85 2.69 7.17
N GLY A 402 18.92 3.97 7.56
CA GLY A 402 18.49 5.09 6.73
C GLY A 402 19.41 5.37 5.54
N PHE A 403 20.65 4.86 5.56
CA PHE A 403 21.63 5.10 4.48
C PHE A 403 21.21 4.50 3.13
N ALA A 404 20.35 3.48 3.13
CA ALA A 404 19.95 2.78 1.91
C ALA A 404 18.78 3.44 1.16
N ALA A 405 18.54 4.73 1.37
CA ALA A 405 17.54 5.47 0.60
C ALA A 405 17.80 5.34 -0.91
N PRO A 406 16.74 5.26 -1.74
CA PRO A 406 15.31 5.33 -1.43
C PRO A 406 14.66 3.99 -0.97
N TYR A 407 15.47 2.97 -0.67
CA TYR A 407 15.02 1.65 -0.21
C TYR A 407 15.09 1.46 1.32
N ASP A 408 15.46 2.52 2.03
CA ASP A 408 15.56 2.65 3.49
C ASP A 408 14.41 1.98 4.27
N VAL A 409 13.18 2.00 3.75
CA VAL A 409 12.03 1.31 4.39
C VAL A 409 12.28 -0.19 4.56
N ILE A 410 12.85 -0.87 3.56
CA ILE A 410 13.13 -2.32 3.62
C ILE A 410 14.18 -2.60 4.68
N PHE A 411 15.22 -1.76 4.73
CA PHE A 411 16.33 -1.86 5.66
C PHE A 411 15.88 -1.57 7.09
N SER A 412 15.14 -0.47 7.30
CA SER A 412 14.61 -0.05 8.59
C SER A 412 13.63 -1.07 9.17
N GLN A 413 12.80 -1.69 8.31
CA GLN A 413 11.86 -2.74 8.71
C GLN A 413 12.47 -4.14 8.81
N ASN A 414 13.79 -4.25 8.59
CA ASN A 414 14.56 -5.46 8.79
C ASN A 414 14.05 -6.67 7.96
N ARG A 415 13.61 -6.43 6.71
CA ARG A 415 12.93 -7.44 5.87
C ARG A 415 13.87 -8.38 5.12
N PHE A 416 14.93 -8.84 5.79
CA PHE A 416 15.94 -9.74 5.23
C PHE A 416 15.80 -11.20 5.68
N TYR A 417 14.59 -11.61 6.04
CA TYR A 417 14.31 -12.98 6.51
C TYR A 417 14.74 -14.07 5.52
N TYR A 418 14.83 -13.75 4.23
CA TYR A 418 15.31 -14.65 3.18
C TYR A 418 16.82 -14.96 3.27
N LEU A 419 17.58 -14.22 4.07
CA LEU A 419 19.00 -14.48 4.34
C LEU A 419 19.19 -15.48 5.50
N SER A 420 18.18 -15.66 6.35
CA SER A 420 18.25 -16.62 7.45
C SER A 420 18.02 -18.05 6.95
N ARG A 421 18.84 -19.00 7.43
CA ARG A 421 18.58 -20.43 7.26
C ARG A 421 17.65 -20.98 8.35
N ASP A 422 17.60 -20.30 9.48
CA ASP A 422 16.78 -20.68 10.62
C ASP A 422 15.37 -20.10 10.49
N TYR A 423 14.40 -20.81 11.06
CA TYR A 423 13.02 -20.33 11.18
C TYR A 423 12.99 -19.13 12.12
N LEU A 424 12.52 -18.00 11.61
CA LEU A 424 12.28 -16.80 12.40
C LEU A 424 10.89 -16.88 13.03
N LEU A 425 10.82 -16.63 14.34
CA LEU A 425 9.54 -16.64 15.07
C LEU A 425 8.77 -15.33 14.92
N THR A 426 9.46 -14.24 14.56
CA THR A 426 8.90 -12.90 14.47
C THR A 426 9.26 -12.24 13.14
N ILE A 427 8.46 -11.25 12.74
CA ILE A 427 8.74 -10.41 11.56
C ILE A 427 9.21 -9.02 12.01
N THR A 428 8.98 -7.98 11.20
CA THR A 428 9.33 -6.58 11.51
C THR A 428 8.91 -6.19 12.93
N TYR A 429 9.85 -5.65 13.70
CA TYR A 429 9.64 -5.13 15.06
C TYR A 429 9.05 -6.13 16.05
N GLY A 430 9.40 -7.41 15.93
CA GLY A 430 8.94 -8.43 16.86
C GLY A 430 7.46 -8.79 16.71
N ALA A 431 6.84 -8.40 15.59
CA ALA A 431 5.45 -8.69 15.30
C ALA A 431 5.23 -10.20 15.03
N VAL A 432 4.11 -10.72 15.52
CA VAL A 432 3.65 -12.10 15.34
C VAL A 432 2.18 -12.12 14.95
N LEU A 433 1.83 -12.88 13.91
CA LEU A 433 0.45 -13.00 13.44
C LEU A 433 -0.33 -14.14 14.14
N ASP A 434 0.39 -15.12 14.68
CA ASP A 434 -0.17 -16.29 15.35
C ASP A 434 -0.32 -16.06 16.86
N TYR A 435 -1.52 -16.28 17.39
CA TYR A 435 -1.83 -16.02 18.79
C TYR A 435 -1.06 -16.94 19.74
N ASP A 436 -1.01 -18.25 19.43
CA ASP A 436 -0.39 -19.23 20.33
C ASP A 436 1.13 -19.03 20.39
N LEU A 437 1.76 -18.71 19.26
CA LEU A 437 3.18 -18.35 19.20
C LEU A 437 3.46 -17.07 19.98
N ALA A 438 2.63 -16.02 19.85
CA ALA A 438 2.80 -14.80 20.63
C ALA A 438 2.72 -15.08 22.14
N ARG A 439 1.75 -15.90 22.57
CA ARG A 439 1.64 -16.34 23.98
C ARG A 439 2.82 -17.20 24.41
N ALA A 440 3.32 -18.09 23.56
CA ALA A 440 4.48 -18.92 23.86
C ALA A 440 5.75 -18.09 24.06
N ILE A 441 5.98 -17.08 23.21
CA ILE A 441 7.10 -16.15 23.34
C ILE A 441 7.01 -15.39 24.68
N GLU A 442 5.84 -14.87 25.02
CA GLU A 442 5.66 -14.15 26.29
C GLU A 442 5.86 -15.05 27.52
N ASN A 443 5.35 -16.28 27.50
CA ASN A 443 5.53 -17.24 28.58
C ASN A 443 7.00 -17.70 28.70
N ALA A 444 7.71 -17.86 27.60
CA ALA A 444 9.13 -18.22 27.60
C ALA A 444 10.00 -17.10 28.19
N GLY A 445 9.66 -15.85 27.91
CA GLY A 445 10.34 -14.68 28.50
C GLY A 445 10.20 -14.61 30.03
N ALA A 446 9.10 -15.11 30.60
CA ALA A 446 8.94 -15.20 32.05
C ALA A 446 9.78 -16.32 32.69
N ALA A 447 10.15 -17.35 31.92
CA ALA A 447 10.90 -18.51 32.39
C ALA A 447 12.42 -18.38 32.26
N MET A 448 12.92 -17.46 31.41
CA MET A 448 14.36 -17.22 31.28
C MET A 448 14.85 -16.30 32.40
N PRO A 449 15.74 -16.76 33.31
CA PRO A 449 16.37 -15.88 34.29
C PRO A 449 17.11 -14.76 33.56
N SER A 450 17.02 -13.53 34.07
CA SER A 450 17.67 -12.33 33.52
C SER A 450 19.19 -12.34 33.66
N LYS A 451 19.86 -13.46 33.38
CA LYS A 451 21.30 -13.48 33.17
C LYS A 451 21.55 -12.80 31.83
N HIS A 452 21.84 -11.50 31.90
CA HIS A 452 22.55 -10.79 30.85
C HIS A 452 23.76 -11.64 30.45
N SER A 453 23.65 -12.39 29.37
CA SER A 453 24.83 -12.77 28.62
C SER A 453 25.25 -11.50 27.88
N GLU A 454 25.94 -10.63 28.60
CA GLU A 454 27.05 -9.90 28.01
C GLU A 454 28.04 -10.97 27.50
N ARG A 455 27.72 -11.63 26.38
CA ARG A 455 28.78 -11.99 25.46
C ARG A 455 29.22 -10.64 24.91
N GLY A 456 30.14 -10.03 25.63
CA GLY A 456 30.75 -8.78 25.23
C GLY A 456 31.16 -8.86 23.77
N MET A 457 31.14 -7.70 23.12
CA MET A 457 31.89 -7.42 21.90
C MET A 457 33.40 -7.53 22.18
N GLY A 458 33.84 -8.68 22.72
CA GLY A 458 35.24 -9.08 22.74
C GLY A 458 35.59 -9.52 21.34
N ALA A 459 36.61 -8.87 20.77
CA ALA A 459 37.19 -9.15 19.46
C ALA A 459 37.07 -10.63 19.08
N HIS A 460 36.28 -10.90 18.03
CA HIS A 460 36.21 -12.24 17.45
C HIS A 460 37.59 -12.60 16.88
N PRO A 461 38.17 -13.78 17.22
CA PRO A 461 39.29 -14.30 16.47
C PRO A 461 38.80 -14.62 15.06
N THR A 462 39.52 -14.14 14.05
CA THR A 462 39.36 -14.52 12.65
C THR A 462 39.21 -16.03 12.51
N MET A 463 37.97 -16.49 12.32
CA MET A 463 37.69 -17.88 11.99
C MET A 463 38.01 -18.05 10.51
N ARG A 464 39.22 -18.56 10.21
CA ARG A 464 39.63 -18.98 8.86
C ARG A 464 38.59 -19.94 8.30
N MET A 465 37.86 -19.51 7.28
CA MET A 465 37.14 -20.45 6.42
C MET A 465 38.16 -21.29 5.65
N LEU A 466 38.11 -22.60 5.82
CA LEU A 466 38.81 -23.56 4.95
C LEU A 466 38.25 -23.46 3.52
N PRO A 467 39.09 -23.44 2.47
CA PRO A 467 38.62 -23.38 1.10
C PRO A 467 37.98 -24.71 0.70
N ARG A 468 36.75 -24.64 0.19
CA ARG A 468 36.12 -25.75 -0.55
C ARG A 468 36.82 -25.87 -1.91
N ALA A 469 37.55 -26.96 -2.09
CA ALA A 469 38.12 -27.36 -3.38
C ALA A 469 36.99 -27.63 -4.38
N LEU A 470 36.97 -26.84 -5.46
CA LEU A 470 36.32 -27.19 -6.71
C LEU A 470 37.25 -28.13 -7.47
N THR A 471 36.84 -29.38 -7.67
CA THR A 471 37.44 -30.26 -8.68
C THR A 471 36.42 -30.53 -9.77
N ALA A 472 36.66 -29.91 -10.93
CA ALA A 472 36.19 -30.40 -12.21
C ALA A 472 37.10 -31.55 -12.66
N SER A 473 36.52 -32.62 -13.21
CA SER A 473 37.26 -33.54 -14.09
C SER A 473 36.31 -34.39 -14.95
N SER A 474 36.46 -34.16 -16.25
CA SER A 474 36.20 -34.95 -17.46
C SER A 474 35.75 -36.42 -17.39
N ARG A 475 34.86 -36.75 -18.35
CA ARG A 475 34.61 -38.06 -19.01
C ARG A 475 35.92 -38.82 -19.37
N PRO A 476 35.89 -40.16 -19.52
CA PRO A 476 35.64 -40.78 -20.84
C PRO A 476 34.78 -42.07 -20.84
N THR A 477 34.69 -42.65 -22.04
CA THR A 477 33.80 -43.61 -22.72
C THR A 477 33.72 -45.09 -22.27
N SER A 478 32.53 -45.67 -22.51
CA SER A 478 32.11 -47.04 -22.93
C SER A 478 32.93 -48.29 -22.58
N THR A 479 32.27 -49.32 -22.03
CA THR A 479 31.95 -50.60 -22.72
C THR A 479 31.06 -51.52 -21.84
N THR A 480 30.35 -52.42 -22.54
CA THR A 480 29.41 -53.49 -22.16
C THR A 480 29.88 -54.51 -21.11
N SER A 481 28.96 -54.98 -20.23
CA SER A 481 28.68 -56.42 -20.01
C SER A 481 27.52 -56.68 -19.04
N THR A 482 26.66 -57.63 -19.43
CA THR A 482 25.67 -58.41 -18.67
C THR A 482 26.20 -59.01 -17.34
N SER A 483 25.38 -59.05 -16.27
CA SER A 483 24.82 -60.31 -15.69
C SER A 483 23.98 -60.09 -14.42
N THR A 484 22.85 -60.79 -14.37
CA THR A 484 22.16 -61.50 -13.26
C THR A 484 22.23 -61.08 -11.78
N ARG A 485 21.02 -60.81 -11.24
CA ARG A 485 20.30 -61.49 -10.12
C ARG A 485 20.95 -61.57 -8.72
N THR A 486 20.29 -60.94 -7.75
CA THR A 486 19.81 -61.40 -6.41
C THR A 486 19.57 -60.14 -5.56
N GLY A 487 18.44 -59.90 -4.89
CA GLY A 487 17.79 -60.75 -3.89
C GLY A 487 18.07 -60.16 -2.50
N GLY A 488 17.36 -59.10 -2.10
CA GLY A 488 17.57 -58.45 -0.80
C GLY A 488 16.34 -57.69 -0.31
N ARG A 489 15.50 -58.39 0.47
CA ARG A 489 14.37 -57.83 1.21
C ARG A 489 14.89 -56.99 2.37
N TYR A 490 14.51 -55.71 2.44
CA TYR A 490 14.56 -54.96 3.69
C TYR A 490 13.16 -54.48 4.09
N ARG A 491 12.85 -54.72 5.37
CA ARG A 491 11.56 -54.56 6.03
C ARG A 491 11.18 -53.08 6.16
N CYS A 492 9.94 -52.78 5.85
CA CYS A 492 9.29 -51.50 6.17
C CYS A 492 9.06 -51.38 7.69
N CYS A 493 9.52 -50.27 8.29
CA CYS A 493 8.96 -49.74 9.52
C CYS A 493 7.89 -48.67 9.17
N PRO A 494 6.78 -48.59 9.92
CA PRO A 494 5.67 -47.73 9.55
C PRO A 494 5.95 -46.27 9.94
N SER A 495 5.96 -45.38 8.96
CA SER A 495 5.90 -43.94 9.16
C SER A 495 4.52 -43.55 9.71
N ARG A 496 4.46 -42.98 10.91
CA ARG A 496 3.29 -42.24 11.39
C ARG A 496 3.04 -41.05 10.46
N ARG A 497 1.93 -41.08 9.72
CA ARG A 497 1.35 -39.90 9.07
C ARG A 497 0.86 -38.96 10.16
N ILE A 498 1.59 -37.87 10.38
CA ILE A 498 0.99 -36.66 10.92
C ILE A 498 0.38 -35.94 9.72
N THR A 499 -0.95 -35.98 9.63
CA THR A 499 -1.72 -35.19 8.66
C THR A 499 -1.61 -33.72 9.06
N SER A 500 -0.64 -33.02 8.47
CA SER A 500 -0.53 -31.57 8.48
C SER A 500 -1.54 -30.99 7.49
N THR A 501 -2.79 -30.81 7.92
CA THR A 501 -3.81 -30.04 7.19
C THR A 501 -3.96 -28.60 7.70
N ALA A 502 -3.14 -28.16 8.66
CA ALA A 502 -3.23 -26.82 9.24
C ALA A 502 -2.27 -25.77 8.64
N PHE A 503 -1.27 -26.16 7.84
CA PHE A 503 -0.20 -25.23 7.44
C PHE A 503 -0.44 -24.48 6.11
N HIS A 504 -1.49 -24.82 5.34
CA HIS A 504 -1.75 -24.19 4.04
C HIS A 504 -2.68 -22.96 4.09
N GLN A 505 -3.22 -22.57 5.25
CA GLN A 505 -4.14 -21.43 5.36
C GLN A 505 -3.47 -20.09 5.72
N HIS A 506 -2.22 -20.06 6.16
CA HIS A 506 -1.60 -18.82 6.66
C HIS A 506 -0.74 -18.02 5.67
N LEU A 507 -0.48 -18.53 4.46
CA LEU A 507 0.15 -17.77 3.37
C LEU A 507 -0.82 -16.84 2.61
N TRP A 508 -2.09 -16.77 3.03
CA TRP A 508 -3.11 -15.93 2.37
C TRP A 508 -3.05 -14.44 2.76
N ALA A 509 -2.35 -14.07 3.84
CA ALA A 509 -2.28 -12.68 4.30
C ALA A 509 -1.32 -11.80 3.46
N THR A 510 -0.47 -12.40 2.63
CA THR A 510 0.40 -11.68 1.67
C THR A 510 0.08 -12.01 0.20
N SER A 511 -0.93 -12.84 -0.07
CA SER A 511 -1.26 -13.32 -1.42
C SER A 511 -2.46 -12.64 -2.10
N SER A 512 -2.98 -11.54 -1.55
CA SER A 512 -4.09 -10.79 -2.18
C SER A 512 -3.74 -10.25 -3.58
N PHE A 513 -2.45 -10.20 -3.92
CA PHE A 513 -1.95 -9.84 -5.25
C PHE A 513 -1.76 -11.06 -6.18
N LEU A 514 -1.39 -12.24 -5.66
CA LEU A 514 -1.14 -13.44 -6.48
C LEU A 514 -2.43 -14.06 -7.03
N SER A 515 -3.53 -14.06 -6.27
CA SER A 515 -4.82 -14.57 -6.78
C SER A 515 -5.38 -13.75 -7.95
N ARG A 516 -4.98 -12.49 -8.09
CA ARG A 516 -5.39 -11.61 -9.21
C ARG A 516 -4.50 -11.72 -10.44
N GLN A 517 -3.21 -12.04 -10.29
CA GLN A 517 -2.37 -12.40 -11.43
C GLN A 517 -2.88 -13.67 -12.14
N TYR A 518 -3.48 -14.62 -11.41
CA TYR A 518 -4.10 -15.81 -12.02
C TYR A 518 -5.31 -15.49 -12.91
N VAL A 519 -6.08 -14.43 -12.63
CA VAL A 519 -7.20 -14.01 -13.50
C VAL A 519 -6.69 -13.40 -14.81
N CYS A 520 -5.57 -12.66 -14.79
CA CYS A 520 -4.89 -12.21 -16.01
C CYS A 520 -4.20 -13.37 -16.76
N ALA A 521 -3.68 -14.38 -16.05
CA ALA A 521 -3.11 -15.57 -16.66
C ALA A 521 -4.17 -16.46 -17.33
N LEU A 522 -5.40 -16.49 -16.81
CA LEU A 522 -6.53 -17.18 -17.46
C LEU A 522 -6.98 -16.48 -18.75
N TRP A 523 -6.82 -15.15 -18.85
CA TRP A 523 -7.14 -14.41 -20.08
C TRP A 523 -6.04 -14.52 -21.15
N LYS A 524 -4.78 -14.75 -20.76
CA LYS A 524 -3.69 -15.05 -21.70
C LYS A 524 -3.70 -16.48 -22.27
N ARG A 525 -4.43 -17.43 -21.66
CA ARG A 525 -4.48 -18.83 -22.13
C ARG A 525 -5.53 -19.11 -23.22
N THR A 526 -6.33 -18.13 -23.62
CA THR A 526 -7.36 -18.30 -24.66
C THR A 526 -6.98 -17.74 -26.04
N THR A 527 -5.74 -17.28 -26.26
CA THR A 527 -5.32 -16.71 -27.55
C THR A 527 -3.86 -16.99 -27.91
N MET A 528 -3.41 -18.24 -27.77
CA MET A 528 -2.20 -18.72 -28.48
C MET A 528 -2.37 -20.21 -28.85
N VAL A 529 -3.05 -20.42 -29.97
CA VAL A 529 -2.92 -21.61 -30.81
C VAL A 529 -2.27 -21.13 -32.09
N MET A 530 -1.05 -21.61 -32.36
CA MET A 530 -0.45 -21.92 -33.67
C MET A 530 1.06 -21.62 -33.74
N THR A 531 1.83 -22.70 -34.01
CA THR A 531 3.00 -22.86 -34.92
C THR A 531 4.08 -21.76 -34.91
N TYR A 532 5.37 -22.01 -34.65
CA TYR A 532 6.25 -23.17 -34.78
C TYR A 532 7.18 -23.29 -33.57
#